data_AF-A0A3G2JCU0-F1
#
_entry.id   AF-A0A3G2JCU0-F1
#
_cell.length_a   1.000
_cell.length_b   1.000
_cell.length_c   1.000
_cell.angle_alpha   90.00
_cell.angle_beta   90.00
_cell.angle_gamma   90.00
#
_symmetry.space_group_name_H-M   'P 1'
#
loop_
_entity.id
_entity.type
_entity.pdbx_description
1 polymer ?
#
loop_
_entity_poly.entity_id
_entity_poly.type
_entity_poly.pdbx_seq_one_letter_code
_entity_poly.pdbx_strand_id
1 'polypeptide(L)'
;MRTVRTACATPGGRAALRNGLAEELTSPWQLYMHLLPAGGIPAYAPNREAEFPYLLVACLYAVHDAPNPRTAKTNPPSAVKPAEMWQNLGWSYALAARVGAMRRENAADALSHLAELGSDDLHRELPGAISLLRSQQIPVKWPVLLRDLTRWPKWADDVRIEWARAFHVPTNRTAEETAQ
;
A
#
# COMPACT_ATOMS: atom_id res chain seq x y z
N MET A 1 0.86 -8.26 5.58
CA MET A 1 1.48 -8.66 4.29
C MET A 1 2.09 -10.06 4.23
N ARG A 2 2.41 -10.72 5.36
CA ARG A 2 2.92 -12.11 5.33
C ARG A 2 1.97 -13.05 4.58
N THR A 3 0.66 -12.84 4.72
CA THR A 3 -0.42 -13.58 4.06
C THR A 3 -0.41 -13.41 2.54
N VAL A 4 -0.43 -12.17 2.03
CA VAL A 4 -0.32 -11.89 0.58
C VAL A 4 0.98 -12.44 -0.02
N ARG A 5 2.09 -12.35 0.73
CA ARG A 5 3.37 -12.95 0.31
C ARG A 5 3.25 -14.47 0.09
N THR A 6 2.53 -15.18 0.96
CA THR A 6 2.26 -16.61 0.79
C THR A 6 1.48 -16.88 -0.49
N ALA A 7 0.44 -16.09 -0.80
CA ALA A 7 -0.30 -16.21 -2.06
C ALA A 7 0.61 -15.98 -3.29
N CYS A 8 1.46 -14.96 -3.25
CA CYS A 8 2.44 -14.64 -4.30
C CYS A 8 3.62 -15.62 -4.43
N ALA A 9 3.75 -16.60 -3.52
CA ALA A 9 4.81 -17.61 -3.59
C ALA A 9 4.56 -18.61 -4.72
N THR A 10 3.31 -18.78 -5.15
CA THR A 10 2.93 -19.62 -6.29
C THR A 10 2.89 -18.81 -7.59
N PRO A 11 3.25 -19.40 -8.75
CA PRO A 11 3.12 -18.71 -10.04
C PRO A 11 1.67 -18.27 -10.35
N GLY A 12 0.68 -19.15 -10.09
CA GLY A 12 -0.73 -18.86 -10.31
C GLY A 12 -1.25 -17.72 -9.43
N GLY A 13 -0.99 -17.77 -8.12
CA GLY A 13 -1.40 -16.72 -7.20
C GLY A 13 -0.76 -15.36 -7.50
N ARG A 14 0.52 -15.35 -7.90
CA ARG A 14 1.17 -14.12 -8.37
C ARG A 14 0.53 -13.57 -9.63
N ALA A 15 0.29 -14.42 -10.63
CA ALA A 15 -0.30 -13.98 -11.90
C ALA A 15 -1.70 -13.39 -11.66
N ALA A 16 -2.55 -14.09 -10.90
CA ALA A 16 -3.88 -13.62 -10.53
C ALA A 16 -3.84 -12.25 -9.83
N LEU A 17 -2.99 -12.08 -8.81
CA LEU A 17 -2.89 -10.82 -8.06
C LEU A 17 -2.31 -9.67 -8.89
N ARG A 18 -1.38 -9.94 -9.83
CA ARG A 18 -0.82 -8.90 -10.70
C ARG A 18 -1.83 -8.47 -11.76
N ASN A 19 -2.61 -9.40 -12.30
CA ASN A 19 -3.63 -9.12 -13.30
C ASN A 19 -4.85 -8.44 -12.68
N GLY A 20 -5.12 -8.64 -11.39
CA GLY A 20 -6.25 -8.04 -10.69
C GLY A 20 -6.34 -6.51 -10.82
N LEU A 21 -5.22 -5.78 -10.83
CA LEU A 21 -5.25 -4.33 -11.08
C LEU A 21 -5.60 -3.98 -12.53
N ALA A 22 -5.10 -4.76 -13.49
CA ALA A 22 -5.35 -4.52 -14.91
C ALA A 22 -6.81 -4.84 -15.31
N GLU A 23 -7.43 -5.77 -14.59
CA GLU A 23 -8.85 -6.13 -14.75
C GLU A 23 -9.78 -5.30 -13.86
N GLU A 24 -9.28 -4.23 -13.22
CA GLU A 24 -10.04 -3.38 -12.29
C GLU A 24 -10.78 -4.16 -11.20
N LEU A 25 -10.21 -5.29 -10.76
CA LEU A 25 -10.80 -6.20 -9.77
C LEU A 25 -12.19 -6.75 -10.18
N THR A 26 -12.53 -6.73 -11.48
CA THR A 26 -13.82 -7.20 -12.03
C THR A 26 -14.03 -8.70 -11.80
N SER A 27 -12.96 -9.48 -11.79
CA SER A 27 -12.97 -10.94 -11.58
C SER A 27 -12.40 -11.33 -10.21
N PRO A 28 -13.09 -11.00 -9.09
CA PRO A 28 -12.55 -11.19 -7.75
C PRO A 28 -12.33 -12.68 -7.43
N TRP A 29 -13.10 -13.59 -8.02
CA TRP A 29 -13.06 -15.02 -7.70
C TRP A 29 -11.63 -15.60 -7.68
N GLN A 30 -10.83 -15.30 -8.70
CA GLN A 30 -9.44 -15.77 -8.79
C GLN A 30 -8.59 -15.23 -7.63
N LEU A 31 -8.82 -13.99 -7.21
CA LEU A 31 -8.14 -13.38 -6.07
C LEU A 31 -8.53 -14.10 -4.77
N TYR A 32 -9.82 -14.39 -4.55
CA TYR A 32 -10.32 -15.06 -3.33
C TYR A 32 -9.73 -16.46 -3.21
N MET A 33 -9.68 -17.22 -4.30
CA MET A 33 -9.12 -18.59 -4.32
C MET A 33 -7.66 -18.64 -3.86
N HIS A 34 -6.91 -17.55 -4.02
CA HIS A 34 -5.52 -17.45 -3.57
C HIS A 34 -5.35 -16.76 -2.23
N LEU A 35 -6.18 -15.74 -1.93
CA LEU A 35 -6.06 -14.94 -0.72
C LEU A 35 -6.72 -15.59 0.49
N LEU A 36 -7.88 -16.24 0.36
CA LEU A 36 -8.56 -16.88 1.49
C LEU A 36 -7.71 -17.98 2.16
N PRO A 37 -7.14 -18.96 1.42
CA PRO A 37 -6.30 -19.99 2.04
C PRO A 37 -5.03 -19.40 2.68
N ALA A 38 -4.57 -18.25 2.20
CA ALA A 38 -3.41 -17.55 2.73
C ALA A 38 -3.74 -16.62 3.90
N GLY A 39 -5.01 -16.45 4.27
CA GLY A 39 -5.47 -15.50 5.29
C GLY A 39 -5.32 -14.03 4.89
N GLY A 40 -5.33 -13.74 3.59
CA GLY A 40 -5.17 -12.40 3.01
C GLY A 40 -6.41 -11.51 3.10
N ILE A 41 -7.59 -12.12 3.32
CA ILE A 41 -8.89 -11.45 3.49
C ILE A 41 -9.49 -11.93 4.81
N PRO A 42 -10.15 -11.07 5.61
CA PRO A 42 -10.86 -11.50 6.81
C PRO A 42 -11.97 -12.52 6.46
N ALA A 43 -12.07 -13.60 7.23
CA ALA A 43 -13.07 -14.65 6.97
C ALA A 43 -14.53 -14.19 7.13
N TYR A 44 -14.75 -13.08 7.84
CA TYR A 44 -16.07 -12.56 8.20
C TYR A 44 -16.17 -11.05 7.97
N ALA A 45 -15.70 -10.56 6.82
CA ALA A 45 -15.98 -9.18 6.46
C ALA A 45 -17.52 -8.98 6.32
N PRO A 46 -18.07 -7.86 6.81
CA PRO A 46 -19.52 -7.66 6.86
C PRO A 46 -20.16 -7.54 5.47
N ASN A 47 -19.39 -7.08 4.48
CA ASN A 47 -19.82 -6.92 3.09
C ASN A 47 -18.60 -6.90 2.15
N ARG A 48 -18.87 -6.97 0.84
CA ARG A 48 -17.84 -6.94 -0.22
C ARG A 48 -17.06 -5.63 -0.26
N GLU A 49 -17.68 -4.52 0.13
CA GLU A 49 -17.03 -3.20 0.19
C GLU A 49 -15.90 -3.18 1.23
N ALA A 50 -16.12 -3.78 2.40
CA ALA A 50 -15.12 -3.92 3.45
C ALA A 50 -13.95 -4.85 3.06
N GLU A 51 -14.14 -5.74 2.09
CA GLU A 51 -13.09 -6.62 1.55
C GLU A 51 -12.23 -5.92 0.49
N PHE A 52 -12.80 -4.91 -0.20
CA PHE A 52 -12.15 -4.26 -1.32
C PHE A 52 -10.75 -3.69 -1.00
N PRO A 53 -10.51 -3.00 0.14
CA PRO A 53 -9.17 -2.57 0.52
C PRO A 53 -8.14 -3.71 0.60
N TYR A 54 -8.56 -4.90 1.04
CA TYR A 54 -7.67 -6.06 1.14
C TYR A 54 -7.25 -6.55 -0.24
N LEU A 55 -8.21 -6.64 -1.18
CA LEU A 55 -7.96 -7.03 -2.56
C LEU A 55 -7.04 -6.02 -3.25
N LEU A 56 -7.36 -4.73 -3.14
CA LEU A 56 -6.61 -3.64 -3.74
C LEU A 56 -5.15 -3.63 -3.26
N VAL A 57 -4.94 -3.62 -1.93
CA VAL A 57 -3.58 -3.59 -1.35
C VAL A 57 -2.82 -4.88 -1.67
N ALA A 58 -3.49 -6.04 -1.72
CA ALA A 58 -2.86 -7.29 -2.12
C ALA A 58 -2.35 -7.23 -3.56
N CYS A 59 -3.14 -6.70 -4.49
CA CYS A 59 -2.75 -6.57 -5.90
C CYS A 59 -1.63 -5.53 -6.07
N LEU A 60 -1.72 -4.36 -5.41
CA LEU A 60 -0.64 -3.36 -5.41
C LEU A 60 0.68 -3.93 -4.89
N TYR A 61 0.63 -4.65 -3.77
CA TYR A 61 1.80 -5.34 -3.25
C TYR A 61 2.36 -6.37 -4.23
N ALA A 62 1.49 -7.18 -4.86
CA ALA A 62 1.90 -8.18 -5.84
C ALA A 62 2.59 -7.57 -7.07
N VAL A 63 2.16 -6.39 -7.48
CA VAL A 63 2.73 -5.66 -8.61
C VAL A 63 4.10 -5.07 -8.27
N HIS A 64 4.21 -4.39 -7.12
CA HIS A 64 5.40 -3.58 -6.83
C HIS A 64 6.44 -4.26 -5.93
N ASP A 65 6.03 -5.03 -4.92
CA ASP A 65 6.90 -5.39 -3.79
C ASP A 65 6.93 -6.90 -3.46
N ALA A 66 6.12 -7.72 -4.12
CA ALA A 66 6.12 -9.16 -3.89
C ALA A 66 7.43 -9.81 -4.41
N PRO A 67 8.23 -10.45 -3.55
CA PRO A 67 9.53 -11.02 -3.93
C PRO A 67 9.37 -12.04 -5.05
N ASN A 68 10.10 -11.94 -6.15
CA ASN A 68 9.99 -12.90 -7.25
C ASN A 68 10.43 -14.30 -6.76
N PRO A 69 9.60 -15.36 -6.85
CA PRO A 69 9.90 -16.67 -6.26
C PRO A 69 11.10 -17.32 -6.95
N ARG A 70 11.39 -16.94 -8.20
CA ARG A 70 12.54 -17.43 -8.97
C ARG A 70 13.85 -16.83 -8.49
N THR A 71 13.84 -15.62 -7.94
CA THR A 71 15.05 -14.91 -7.45
C THR A 71 15.12 -14.81 -5.93
N ALA A 72 14.03 -15.10 -5.22
CA ALA A 72 13.97 -15.07 -3.76
C ALA A 72 14.82 -16.16 -3.09
N LYS A 73 15.18 -17.23 -3.82
CA LYS A 73 16.12 -18.26 -3.32
C LYS A 73 17.55 -17.73 -3.16
N THR A 74 17.93 -16.69 -3.93
CA THR A 74 19.28 -16.13 -3.92
C THR A 74 19.46 -14.96 -2.95
N ASN A 75 18.39 -14.23 -2.62
CA ASN A 75 18.39 -13.20 -1.59
C ASN A 75 17.26 -13.46 -0.59
N PRO A 76 17.54 -14.04 0.59
CA PRO A 76 16.51 -14.18 1.62
C PRO A 76 16.00 -12.77 1.97
N PRO A 77 14.68 -12.61 2.16
CA PRO A 77 14.13 -11.32 2.50
C PRO A 77 14.73 -10.85 3.83
N SER A 78 15.47 -9.74 3.79
CA SER A 78 15.98 -9.08 4.99
C SER A 78 14.83 -8.90 5.99
N ALA A 79 15.09 -9.11 7.28
CA ALA A 79 14.09 -9.05 8.34
C ALA A 79 13.32 -7.73 8.22
N VAL A 80 12.07 -7.82 7.77
CA VAL A 80 11.26 -6.64 7.48
C VAL A 80 10.95 -5.99 8.82
N LYS A 81 11.59 -4.86 9.12
CA LYS A 81 11.23 -4.03 10.28
C LYS A 81 9.71 -3.80 10.25
N PRO A 82 9.00 -3.95 11.39
CA PRO A 82 7.58 -3.63 11.46
C PRO A 82 7.33 -2.23 10.93
N ALA A 83 6.25 -2.05 10.17
CA ALA A 83 5.87 -0.71 9.73
C ALA A 83 5.42 0.10 10.94
N GLU A 84 5.97 1.30 11.09
CA GLU A 84 5.53 2.21 12.13
C GLU A 84 4.28 2.95 11.67
N MET A 85 3.32 3.19 12.58
CA MET A 85 1.98 3.71 12.22
C MET A 85 2.00 5.09 11.56
N TRP A 86 3.06 5.88 11.78
CA TRP A 86 3.25 7.19 11.15
C TRP A 86 3.84 7.12 9.73
N GLN A 87 4.28 5.94 9.27
CA GLN A 87 4.81 5.71 7.92
C GLN A 87 3.66 5.50 6.91
N ASN A 88 2.65 6.36 6.97
CA ASN A 88 1.48 6.36 6.11
C ASN A 88 1.78 7.01 4.74
N LEU A 89 0.75 7.29 3.94
CA LEU A 89 0.95 7.86 2.61
C LEU A 89 1.54 9.28 2.67
N GLY A 90 1.15 10.08 3.65
CA GLY A 90 1.73 11.41 3.90
C GLY A 90 3.24 11.37 4.16
N TRP A 91 3.70 10.40 4.95
CA TRP A 91 5.14 10.16 5.14
C TRP A 91 5.84 9.80 3.81
N SER A 92 5.21 8.96 2.98
CA SER A 92 5.78 8.53 1.70
C SER A 92 5.98 9.74 0.76
N TYR A 93 4.99 10.62 0.65
CA TYR A 93 5.10 11.85 -0.15
C TYR A 93 6.10 12.86 0.45
N ALA A 94 6.18 13.00 1.77
CA ALA A 94 7.20 13.85 2.39
C ALA A 94 8.61 13.33 2.14
N LEU A 95 8.79 12.00 2.17
CA LEU A 95 10.06 11.39 1.80
C LEU A 95 10.40 11.65 0.33
N ALA A 96 9.43 11.51 -0.58
CA ALA A 96 9.60 11.82 -2.01
C ALA A 96 10.07 13.26 -2.23
N ALA A 97 9.48 14.22 -1.52
CA ALA A 97 9.91 15.61 -1.55
C ALA A 97 11.33 15.79 -0.97
N ARG A 98 11.63 15.14 0.15
CA ARG A 98 12.92 15.27 0.84
C ARG A 98 14.09 14.73 0.03
N VAL A 99 13.90 13.62 -0.68
CA VAL A 99 14.96 13.00 -1.51
C VAL A 99 15.03 13.58 -2.93
N GLY A 100 14.23 14.61 -3.23
CA GLY A 100 14.20 15.27 -4.53
C GLY A 100 13.54 14.47 -5.66
N ALA A 101 12.80 13.40 -5.33
CA ALA A 101 12.07 12.61 -6.31
C ALA A 101 10.81 13.35 -6.83
N MET A 102 10.25 14.24 -6.01
CA MET A 102 9.17 15.16 -6.37
C MET A 102 9.46 16.55 -5.83
N ARG A 103 8.97 17.60 -6.51
CA ARG A 103 8.91 18.93 -5.90
C ARG A 103 7.97 18.89 -4.70
N ARG A 104 8.29 19.65 -3.64
CA ARG A 104 7.52 19.63 -2.39
C ARG A 104 6.08 20.07 -2.60
N GLU A 105 5.87 21.07 -3.44
CA GLU A 105 4.55 21.59 -3.81
C GLU A 105 3.74 20.50 -4.52
N ASN A 106 4.30 19.90 -5.57
CA ASN A 106 3.64 18.80 -6.30
C ASN A 106 3.32 17.60 -5.40
N ALA A 107 4.20 17.27 -4.45
CA ALA A 107 3.96 16.18 -3.50
C ALA A 107 2.82 16.52 -2.52
N ALA A 108 2.74 17.78 -2.07
CA ALA A 108 1.64 18.26 -1.24
C ALA A 108 0.33 18.27 -2.01
N ASP A 109 0.32 18.77 -3.25
CA ASP A 109 -0.87 18.83 -4.10
C ASP A 109 -1.41 17.42 -4.40
N ALA A 110 -0.52 16.49 -4.76
CA ALA A 110 -0.91 15.10 -5.01
C ALA A 110 -1.51 14.43 -3.76
N LEU A 111 -0.93 14.67 -2.58
CA LEU A 111 -1.46 14.15 -1.32
C LEU A 111 -2.82 14.78 -0.96
N SER A 112 -2.95 16.09 -1.12
CA SER A 112 -4.20 16.84 -0.86
C SER A 112 -5.32 16.35 -1.76
N HIS A 113 -5.04 16.17 -3.06
CA HIS A 113 -6.00 15.61 -4.02
C HIS A 113 -6.52 14.25 -3.56
N LEU A 114 -5.64 13.30 -3.25
CA LEU A 114 -6.05 11.98 -2.75
C LEU A 114 -6.83 12.07 -1.42
N ALA A 115 -6.47 13.01 -0.56
CA ALA A 115 -7.14 13.20 0.73
C ALA A 115 -8.58 13.70 0.56
N GLU A 116 -8.88 14.47 -0.48
CA GLU A 116 -10.23 14.99 -0.75
C GLU A 116 -11.19 13.94 -1.33
N LEU A 117 -10.67 12.87 -1.94
CA LEU A 117 -11.48 11.84 -2.58
C LEU A 117 -12.38 11.08 -1.59
N GLY A 118 -13.54 10.66 -2.11
CA GLY A 118 -14.39 9.65 -1.47
C GLY A 118 -13.74 8.25 -1.53
N SER A 119 -14.31 7.28 -0.81
CA SER A 119 -13.77 5.91 -0.73
C SER A 119 -13.58 5.27 -2.12
N ASP A 120 -14.61 5.34 -2.97
CA ASP A 120 -14.59 4.70 -4.29
C ASP A 120 -13.61 5.37 -5.25
N ASP A 121 -13.57 6.70 -5.27
CA ASP A 121 -12.65 7.47 -6.12
C ASP A 121 -11.21 7.29 -5.64
N LEU A 122 -10.98 7.28 -4.32
CA LEU A 122 -9.68 6.97 -3.74
C LEU A 122 -9.20 5.59 -4.20
N HIS A 123 -10.06 4.57 -4.12
CA HIS A 123 -9.74 3.22 -4.60
C HIS A 123 -9.37 3.17 -6.08
N ARG A 124 -10.02 3.99 -6.92
CA ARG A 124 -9.76 4.08 -8.36
C ARG A 124 -8.44 4.79 -8.68
N GLU A 125 -8.13 5.87 -7.96
CA GLU A 125 -6.95 6.69 -8.25
C GLU A 125 -5.67 6.22 -7.57
N LEU A 126 -5.80 5.52 -6.43
CA LEU A 126 -4.66 5.04 -5.64
C LEU A 126 -3.65 4.20 -6.44
N PRO A 127 -4.04 3.29 -7.36
CA PRO A 127 -3.06 2.53 -8.16
C PRO A 127 -2.09 3.41 -8.95
N GLY A 128 -2.57 4.52 -9.53
CA GLY A 128 -1.73 5.47 -10.26
C GLY A 128 -0.74 6.18 -9.34
N ALA A 129 -1.22 6.69 -8.21
CA ALA A 129 -0.40 7.35 -7.19
C ALA A 129 0.70 6.43 -6.64
N ILE A 130 0.34 5.18 -6.29
CA ILE A 130 1.30 4.18 -5.78
C ILE A 130 2.31 3.80 -6.88
N SER A 131 1.86 3.64 -8.13
CA SER A 131 2.77 3.35 -9.24
C SER A 131 3.82 4.45 -9.43
N LEU A 132 3.40 5.72 -9.33
CA LEU A 132 4.31 6.86 -9.40
C LEU A 132 5.35 6.81 -8.26
N LEU A 133 4.90 6.69 -7.00
CA LEU A 133 5.80 6.59 -5.85
C LEU A 133 6.80 5.43 -6.00
N ARG A 134 6.33 4.24 -6.37
CA ARG A 134 7.18 3.05 -6.52
C ARG A 134 8.15 3.17 -7.70
N SER A 135 7.76 3.81 -8.80
CA SER A 135 8.67 4.08 -9.93
C SER A 135 9.85 4.97 -9.54
N GLN A 136 9.64 5.87 -8.58
CA GLN A 136 10.66 6.71 -7.96
C GLN A 136 11.37 6.04 -6.77
N GLN A 137 11.14 4.73 -6.58
CA GLN A 137 11.67 3.92 -5.46
C GLN A 137 11.23 4.39 -4.07
N ILE A 138 10.19 5.22 -3.97
CA ILE A 138 9.68 5.69 -2.69
C ILE A 138 8.93 4.56 -1.99
N PRO A 139 9.29 4.20 -0.74
CA PRO A 139 8.68 3.10 -0.02
C PRO A 139 7.22 3.39 0.34
N VAL A 140 6.38 2.35 0.24
CA VAL A 140 4.98 2.36 0.74
C VAL A 140 4.85 1.29 1.81
N LYS A 141 4.33 1.64 2.99
CA LYS A 141 4.08 0.68 4.06
C LYS A 141 2.69 0.08 3.94
N TRP A 142 2.61 -1.04 3.23
CA TRP A 142 1.35 -1.74 2.94
C TRP A 142 0.43 -2.04 4.13
N PRO A 143 0.91 -2.45 5.34
CA PRO A 143 0.01 -2.63 6.48
C PRO A 143 -0.65 -1.32 6.94
N VAL A 144 0.07 -0.20 6.85
CA VAL A 144 -0.44 1.12 7.22
C VAL A 144 -1.44 1.59 6.16
N LEU A 145 -1.11 1.41 4.88
CA LEU A 145 -2.03 1.72 3.78
C LEU A 145 -3.34 0.91 3.89
N LEU A 146 -3.25 -0.40 4.16
CA LEU A 146 -4.45 -1.23 4.35
C LEU A 146 -5.30 -0.73 5.52
N ARG A 147 -4.68 -0.43 6.66
CA ARG A 147 -5.36 0.14 7.82
C ARG A 147 -6.09 1.43 7.44
N ASP A 148 -5.43 2.33 6.74
CA ASP A 148 -5.97 3.62 6.34
C ASP A 148 -7.19 3.46 5.44
N LEU A 149 -7.09 2.60 4.41
CA LEU A 149 -8.21 2.31 3.50
C LEU A 149 -9.37 1.61 4.20
N THR A 150 -9.11 0.68 5.13
CA THR A 150 -10.19 0.03 5.90
C THR A 150 -10.89 0.98 6.87
N ARG A 151 -10.20 2.04 7.32
CA ARG A 151 -10.76 3.08 8.20
C ARG A 151 -11.49 4.16 7.41
N TRP A 152 -11.14 4.36 6.14
CA TRP A 152 -11.62 5.46 5.31
C TRP A 152 -13.15 5.62 5.30
N PRO A 153 -13.97 4.56 5.12
CA PRO A 153 -15.43 4.72 5.04
C PRO A 153 -16.07 5.33 6.29
N LYS A 154 -15.44 5.21 7.47
CA LYS A 154 -15.98 5.70 8.74
C LYS A 154 -15.17 6.82 9.37
N TRP A 155 -13.87 6.88 9.11
CA TRP A 155 -12.92 7.75 9.80
C TRP A 155 -12.01 8.51 8.82
N ALA A 156 -12.52 8.87 7.64
CA ALA A 156 -11.74 9.57 6.60
C ALA A 156 -11.01 10.81 7.16
N ASP A 157 -11.70 11.66 7.93
CA ASP A 157 -11.11 12.89 8.47
C ASP A 157 -9.92 12.63 9.39
N ASP A 158 -9.98 11.59 10.24
CA ASP A 158 -8.85 11.20 11.07
C ASP A 158 -7.66 10.75 10.21
N VAL A 159 -7.92 9.94 9.17
CA VAL A 159 -6.86 9.46 8.27
C VAL A 159 -6.25 10.62 7.48
N ARG A 160 -7.06 11.56 7.00
CA ARG A 160 -6.62 12.79 6.32
C ARG A 160 -5.70 13.61 7.22
N ILE A 161 -6.09 13.81 8.48
CA ILE A 161 -5.27 14.52 9.47
C ILE A 161 -3.97 13.76 9.77
N GLU A 162 -4.01 12.43 9.89
CA GLU A 162 -2.82 11.60 10.07
C GLU A 162 -1.85 11.71 8.87
N TRP A 163 -2.38 11.73 7.64
CA TRP A 163 -1.59 11.93 6.42
C TRP A 163 -0.96 13.33 6.38
N ALA A 164 -1.75 14.38 6.63
CA ALA A 164 -1.25 15.76 6.66
C ALA A 164 -0.16 15.95 7.71
N ARG A 165 -0.35 15.42 8.93
CA ARG A 165 0.66 15.45 10.00
C ARG A 165 1.95 14.76 9.58
N ALA A 166 1.86 13.56 9.01
CA ALA A 166 3.04 12.82 8.57
C ALA A 166 3.79 13.51 7.41
N PHE A 167 3.08 14.29 6.58
CA PHE A 167 3.71 15.06 5.51
C PHE A 167 4.45 16.31 6.01
N HIS A 168 3.83 17.03 6.95
CA HIS A 168 4.32 18.34 7.41
C HIS A 168 5.24 18.27 8.63
N VAL A 169 5.04 17.32 9.54
CA VAL A 169 5.80 17.21 10.79
C VAL A 169 7.02 16.34 10.54
N PRO A 170 8.26 16.89 10.60
CA PRO A 170 9.47 16.08 10.49
C PRO A 170 9.47 15.06 11.62
N THR A 171 9.47 13.77 11.26
CA THR A 171 9.64 12.73 12.27
C THR A 171 11.12 12.72 12.67
N ASN A 172 11.45 13.36 13.79
CA ASN A 172 12.81 13.44 14.36
C ASN A 172 13.48 12.06 14.59
N ARG A 173 12.72 10.96 14.45
CA ARG A 173 13.22 9.59 14.54
C ARG A 173 14.10 9.15 13.36
N THR A 174 14.03 9.82 12.20
CA THR A 174 14.92 9.50 11.05
C THR A 174 16.31 10.11 11.16
N ALA A 175 16.51 11.13 12.01
CA ALA A 175 17.83 11.72 12.26
C ALA A 175 18.75 10.78 13.07
N GLU A 176 18.17 9.89 13.89
CA GLU A 176 18.93 8.88 14.65
C GLU A 176 19.38 7.70 13.76
N GLU A 177 18.62 7.33 12.72
CA GLU A 177 18.96 6.20 11.82
C GLU A 177 19.98 6.55 10.71
N THR A 178 20.26 7.84 10.48
CA THR A 178 21.34 8.28 9.55
C THR A 178 22.63 8.66 10.28
N ALA A 179 22.63 8.66 11.61
CA ALA A 179 23.78 8.93 12.47
C ALA A 179 24.43 7.66 13.05
N GLN A 180 24.09 6.48 12.51
CA GLN A 180 24.62 5.16 12.90
C GLN A 180 25.03 4.37 11.66
#